data_AF-A0A0B4CKA6-F1
#
_entry.id   AF-A0A0B4CKA6-F1
#
_cell.length_a   1.000
_cell.length_b   1.000
_cell.length_c   1.000
_cell.angle_alpha   90.00
_cell.angle_beta   90.00
_cell.angle_gamma   90.00
#
_symmetry.space_group_name_H-M   'P 1'
#
loop_
_entity.id
_entity.type
_entity.pdbx_description
1 polymer ?
#
loop_
_entity_poly.entity_id
_entity_poly.type
_entity_poly.pdbx_seq_one_letter_code
_entity_poly.pdbx_strand_id
1 'polypeptide(L)'
;AHDYDDEKAEAFLAELAKTRTMHPEGLGELHFDPKADMIFDYDHALPGHSNGMILMATDAQGDVILKQVFYSIGGGFVVTEEELAAGKATDEGDPVPFPFKSAAEMLEMAKSSGKSIADMKRANEIARGCEDSLAKGTARIWQVMNDCINRGLERDGILPGGLKVRRRAKGIYDALMAERGM
;
A
#
# COMPACT_ATOMS: atom_id res chain seq x y z
N ALA A 1 -5.59 -5.55 2.24
CA ALA A 1 -5.62 -4.08 2.11
C ALA A 1 -7.02 -3.55 1.79
N HIS A 2 -7.83 -4.25 1.00
CA HIS A 2 -9.22 -3.86 0.73
C HIS A 2 -10.18 -4.05 1.92
N ASP A 3 -9.67 -4.59 3.02
CA ASP A 3 -10.34 -5.05 4.23
C ASP A 3 -9.72 -4.46 5.52
N TYR A 4 -8.79 -3.52 5.39
CA TYR A 4 -8.18 -2.87 6.56
C TYR A 4 -9.24 -2.09 7.33
N ASP A 5 -9.30 -2.34 8.63
CA ASP A 5 -10.22 -1.73 9.58
C ASP A 5 -9.39 -1.15 10.73
N ASP A 6 -9.35 0.18 10.81
CA ASP A 6 -8.54 0.93 11.76
C ASP A 6 -8.91 0.62 13.21
N GLU A 7 -10.21 0.49 13.49
CA GLU A 7 -10.70 0.21 14.85
C GLU A 7 -10.32 -1.21 15.28
N LYS A 8 -10.42 -2.19 14.36
CA LYS A 8 -9.98 -3.56 14.65
C LYS A 8 -8.47 -3.65 14.82
N ALA A 9 -7.70 -2.92 14.02
CA ALA A 9 -6.24 -2.91 14.15
C ALA A 9 -5.81 -2.36 15.51
N GLU A 10 -6.36 -1.22 15.94
CA GLU A 10 -6.09 -0.62 17.25
C GLU A 10 -6.52 -1.54 18.40
N ALA A 11 -7.70 -2.15 18.30
CA ALA A 11 -8.18 -3.12 19.30
C ALA A 11 -7.25 -4.35 19.40
N PHE A 12 -6.80 -4.88 18.25
CA PHE A 12 -5.85 -5.98 18.20
C PHE A 12 -4.52 -5.62 18.85
N LEU A 13 -3.94 -4.46 18.53
CA LEU A 13 -2.68 -4.00 19.13
C LEU A 13 -2.80 -3.83 20.65
N ALA A 14 -3.94 -3.31 21.13
CA ALA A 14 -4.20 -3.15 22.56
C ALA A 14 -4.33 -4.50 23.29
N GLU A 15 -4.93 -5.51 22.66
CA GLU A 15 -5.01 -6.87 23.22
C GLU A 15 -3.66 -7.58 23.17
N LEU A 16 -2.94 -7.51 22.05
CA LEU A 16 -1.61 -8.09 21.89
C LEU A 16 -0.63 -7.56 22.95
N ALA A 17 -0.71 -6.27 23.31
CA ALA A 17 0.09 -5.67 24.36
C ALA A 17 -0.17 -6.29 25.76
N LYS A 18 -1.35 -6.87 25.99
CA LYS A 18 -1.72 -7.53 27.25
C LYS A 18 -1.42 -9.03 27.22
N THR A 19 -1.77 -9.70 26.12
CA THR A 19 -1.74 -11.16 26.02
C THR A 19 -0.41 -11.70 25.52
N ARG A 20 0.29 -10.93 24.67
CA ARG A 20 1.48 -11.35 23.93
C ARG A 20 1.26 -12.60 23.09
N THR A 21 0.02 -12.81 22.66
CA THR A 21 -0.38 -13.95 21.83
C THR A 21 -1.19 -13.45 20.65
N MET A 22 -0.97 -14.06 19.49
CA MET A 22 -1.75 -13.80 18.27
C MET A 22 -2.20 -15.11 17.63
N HIS A 23 -3.32 -15.04 16.90
CA HIS A 23 -3.92 -16.18 16.22
C HIS A 23 -4.15 -15.85 14.74
N PRO A 24 -3.08 -15.81 13.92
CA PRO A 24 -3.23 -15.56 12.49
C PRO A 24 -4.06 -16.66 11.82
N GLU A 25 -4.82 -16.31 10.79
CA GLU A 25 -5.60 -17.29 10.04
C GLU A 25 -4.69 -18.37 9.43
N GLY A 26 -5.08 -19.63 9.56
CA GLY A 26 -4.33 -20.78 9.06
C GLY A 26 -3.10 -21.14 9.89
N LEU A 27 -2.79 -20.38 10.94
CA LEU A 27 -1.74 -20.70 11.91
C LEU A 27 -2.36 -21.02 13.27
N GLY A 28 -1.59 -21.73 14.10
CA GLY A 28 -1.93 -21.91 15.50
C GLY A 28 -1.74 -20.63 16.31
N GLU A 29 -1.92 -20.73 17.62
CA GLU A 29 -1.50 -19.67 18.54
C GLU A 29 0.01 -19.44 18.44
N LEU A 30 0.41 -18.17 18.35
CA LEU A 30 1.80 -17.74 18.34
C LEU A 30 2.03 -16.80 19.52
N HIS A 31 3.17 -16.95 20.20
CA HIS A 31 3.66 -15.96 21.13
C HIS A 31 4.36 -14.83 20.38
N PHE A 32 4.02 -13.59 20.71
CA PHE A 32 4.66 -12.39 20.17
C PHE A 32 4.59 -11.28 21.21
N ASP A 33 5.74 -10.90 21.78
CA ASP A 33 5.92 -9.74 22.63
C ASP A 33 6.45 -8.57 21.78
N PRO A 34 5.63 -7.56 21.46
CA PRO A 34 6.05 -6.44 20.62
C PRO A 34 7.27 -5.67 21.13
N LYS A 35 7.61 -5.76 22.42
CA LYS A 35 8.80 -5.09 22.97
C LYS A 35 10.09 -5.86 22.77
N ALA A 36 10.01 -7.19 22.71
CA ALA A 36 11.17 -8.06 22.56
C ALA A 36 11.35 -8.52 21.11
N ASP A 37 10.24 -8.82 20.43
CA ASP A 37 10.24 -9.52 19.15
C ASP A 37 10.18 -8.56 17.95
N MET A 38 9.76 -7.30 18.16
CA MET A 38 9.81 -6.25 17.14
C MET A 38 11.06 -5.38 17.33
N ILE A 39 12.13 -5.76 16.64
CA ILE A 39 13.42 -5.09 16.74
C ILE A 39 13.52 -4.01 15.66
N PHE A 40 13.73 -2.76 16.09
CA PHE A 40 14.14 -1.68 15.20
C PHE A 40 15.67 -1.61 15.17
N ASP A 41 16.26 -2.29 14.19
CA ASP A 41 17.70 -2.26 13.97
C ASP A 41 18.08 -1.05 13.11
N TYR A 42 18.67 -0.04 13.75
CA TYR A 42 19.13 1.19 13.08
C TYR A 42 20.59 1.12 12.65
N ASP A 43 21.34 0.12 13.11
CA ASP A 43 22.78 0.04 12.94
C ASP A 43 23.16 -0.87 11.75
N HIS A 44 22.33 -1.86 11.43
CA HIS A 44 22.58 -2.82 10.37
C HIS A 44 21.61 -2.67 9.21
N ALA A 45 22.00 -1.87 8.21
CA ALA A 45 21.26 -1.78 6.96
C ALA A 45 21.36 -3.09 6.15
N LEU A 46 20.22 -3.56 5.64
CA LEU A 46 20.19 -4.64 4.67
C LEU A 46 20.70 -4.16 3.30
N PRO A 47 21.45 -4.99 2.55
CA PRO A 47 22.16 -4.56 1.35
C PRO A 47 21.23 -4.29 0.14
N GLY A 48 20.06 -4.93 0.07
CA GLY A 48 19.19 -4.87 -1.10
C GLY A 48 18.46 -3.53 -1.26
N HIS A 49 17.83 -3.04 -0.20
CA HIS A 49 17.06 -1.79 -0.21
C HIS A 49 16.97 -1.22 1.22
N SER A 50 16.88 0.11 1.36
CA SER A 50 16.84 0.78 2.67
C SER A 50 15.62 0.43 3.51
N ASN A 51 14.50 0.10 2.88
CA ASN A 51 13.28 -0.35 3.54
C ASN A 51 13.22 -1.89 3.57
N GLY A 52 14.13 -2.51 4.31
CA GLY A 52 14.18 -3.96 4.50
C GLY A 52 13.56 -4.42 5.81
N MET A 53 12.99 -5.61 5.82
CA MET A 53 12.44 -6.27 7.00
C MET A 53 12.82 -7.75 6.98
N ILE A 54 13.15 -8.31 8.14
CA ILE A 54 13.38 -9.74 8.31
C ILE A 54 12.22 -10.30 9.14
N LEU A 55 11.55 -11.33 8.63
CA LEU A 55 10.64 -12.15 9.42
C LEU A 55 11.35 -13.44 9.83
N MET A 56 11.26 -13.76 11.11
CA MET A 56 11.84 -14.97 11.69
C MET A 56 10.73 -15.76 12.41
N ALA A 57 10.67 -17.06 12.15
CA ALA A 57 9.88 -17.98 12.96
C ALA A 57 10.83 -18.75 13.86
N THR A 58 10.48 -18.86 15.14
CA THR A 58 11.25 -19.60 16.14
C THR A 58 10.47 -20.80 16.65
N ASP A 59 11.18 -21.83 17.10
CA ASP A 59 10.58 -22.90 17.87
C ASP A 59 10.38 -22.50 19.35
N ALA A 60 9.94 -23.45 20.17
CA ALA A 60 9.71 -23.24 21.60
C ALA A 60 11.00 -23.03 22.41
N GLN A 61 12.16 -23.37 21.86
CA GLN A 61 13.47 -23.14 22.48
C GLN A 61 14.04 -21.75 22.11
N GLY A 62 13.44 -21.10 21.09
CA GLY A 62 13.89 -19.81 20.56
C GLY A 62 14.81 -19.94 19.35
N ASP A 63 15.03 -21.15 18.84
CA ASP A 63 15.87 -21.36 17.66
C ASP A 63 15.11 -20.93 16.40
N VAL A 64 15.78 -20.18 15.52
CA VAL A 64 15.18 -19.71 14.26
C VAL A 64 15.07 -20.88 13.28
N ILE A 65 13.83 -21.28 12.98
CA ILE A 65 13.52 -22.38 12.05
C ILE A 65 13.21 -21.89 10.65
N LEU A 66 12.82 -20.61 10.51
CA LEU A 66 12.61 -19.96 9.23
C LEU A 66 13.04 -18.49 9.33
N LYS A 67 13.71 -18.01 8.29
CA LYS A 67 14.07 -16.60 8.13
C LYS A 67 13.81 -16.19 6.70
N GLN A 68 13.09 -15.10 6.50
CA GLN A 68 12.85 -14.51 5.19
C GLN A 68 13.10 -13.02 5.22
N VAL A 69 13.87 -12.53 4.25
CA VAL A 69 14.11 -11.10 4.05
C VAL A 69 13.15 -10.57 2.99
N PHE A 70 12.53 -9.43 3.28
CA PHE A 70 11.63 -8.70 2.41
C PHE A 70 12.09 -7.26 2.25
N TYR A 71 11.88 -6.71 1.05
CA TYR A 71 12.19 -5.33 0.72
C TYR A 71 10.95 -4.61 0.18
N SER A 72 10.63 -3.45 0.75
CA SER A 72 9.60 -2.54 0.23
C SER A 72 10.24 -1.54 -0.74
N ILE A 73 10.07 -1.78 -2.04
CA ILE A 73 10.78 -1.07 -3.12
C ILE A 73 10.03 0.17 -3.66
N GLY A 74 8.94 0.57 -2.99
CA GLY A 74 8.14 1.74 -3.34
C GLY A 74 6.83 1.39 -4.04
N GLY A 75 5.87 2.32 -4.01
CA GLY A 75 4.54 2.14 -4.63
C GLY A 75 3.64 1.07 -3.97
N GLY A 76 4.08 0.49 -2.85
CA GLY A 76 3.39 -0.61 -2.17
C GLY A 76 3.85 -2.00 -2.60
N PHE A 77 4.87 -2.11 -3.45
CA PHE A 77 5.44 -3.39 -3.87
C PHE A 77 6.45 -3.91 -2.85
N VAL A 78 6.35 -5.21 -2.56
CA VAL A 78 7.26 -5.95 -1.68
C VAL A 78 7.81 -7.15 -2.45
N VAL A 79 9.12 -7.37 -2.35
CA VAL A 79 9.82 -8.51 -2.96
C VAL A 79 10.68 -9.20 -1.91
N THR A 80 10.94 -10.49 -2.08
CA THR A 80 11.95 -11.17 -1.27
C THR A 80 13.37 -10.79 -1.72
N GLU A 81 14.36 -11.08 -0.88
CA GLU A 81 15.77 -10.92 -1.25
C GLU A 81 16.15 -11.74 -2.48
N GLU A 82 15.64 -12.97 -2.59
CA GLU A 82 15.88 -13.85 -3.73
C GLU A 82 15.21 -13.31 -5.01
N GLU A 83 13.99 -12.77 -4.91
CA GLU A 83 13.29 -12.16 -6.04
C GLU A 83 13.99 -10.91 -6.55
N LEU A 84 14.50 -10.08 -5.62
CA LEU A 84 15.29 -8.90 -5.94
C LEU A 84 16.60 -9.28 -6.64
N ALA A 85 17.32 -10.28 -6.11
CA ALA A 85 18.56 -10.79 -6.70
C ALA A 85 18.34 -11.43 -8.09
N ALA A 86 17.19 -12.10 -8.29
CA ALA A 86 16.81 -12.70 -9.56
C ALA A 86 16.33 -11.68 -10.62
N GLY A 87 16.21 -10.40 -10.27
CA GLY A 87 15.73 -9.36 -11.19
C GLY A 87 14.23 -9.45 -11.50
N LYS A 88 13.43 -10.19 -10.71
CA LYS A 88 11.98 -10.34 -10.94
C LYS A 88 11.17 -9.06 -10.82
N ALA A 89 11.78 -7.96 -10.36
CA ALA A 89 11.18 -6.64 -10.40
C ALA A 89 10.83 -6.14 -11.83
N THR A 90 11.26 -6.84 -12.88
CA THR A 90 11.03 -6.44 -14.29
C THR A 90 10.00 -7.28 -15.04
N ASP A 91 9.19 -8.11 -14.38
CA ASP A 91 8.12 -8.84 -15.07
C ASP A 91 7.04 -7.87 -15.59
N GLU A 92 7.03 -7.64 -16.91
CA GLU A 92 6.09 -6.72 -17.56
C GLU A 92 4.71 -7.35 -17.79
N GLY A 93 4.51 -8.64 -17.46
CA GLY A 93 3.27 -9.38 -17.66
C GLY A 93 2.95 -9.65 -19.13
N ASP A 94 1.70 -10.04 -19.40
CA ASP A 94 1.27 -10.40 -20.75
C ASP A 94 1.36 -9.22 -21.75
N PRO A 95 1.65 -9.51 -23.03
CA PRO A 95 1.70 -8.50 -24.08
C PRO A 95 0.40 -7.70 -24.20
N VAL A 96 0.53 -6.39 -24.44
CA VAL A 96 -0.60 -5.47 -24.60
C VAL A 96 -0.59 -4.84 -26.00
N PRO A 97 -1.75 -4.35 -26.50
CA PRO A 97 -1.85 -3.77 -27.85
C PRO A 97 -0.97 -2.55 -28.10
N PHE A 98 -0.71 -1.72 -27.07
CA PHE A 98 0.09 -0.48 -27.18
C PHE A 98 1.22 -0.47 -26.13
N PRO A 99 2.33 -1.20 -26.34
CA PRO A 99 3.38 -1.40 -25.33
C PRO A 99 4.45 -0.30 -25.36
N PHE A 100 4.06 0.98 -25.23
CA PHE A 100 5.01 2.10 -25.24
C PHE A 100 5.83 2.18 -23.94
N LYS A 101 7.15 2.37 -24.06
CA LYS A 101 8.11 2.51 -22.96
C LYS A 101 8.64 3.94 -22.78
N SER A 102 8.36 4.82 -23.74
CA SER A 102 8.74 6.23 -23.68
C SER A 102 7.60 7.14 -24.12
N ALA A 103 7.67 8.42 -23.74
CA ALA A 103 6.71 9.42 -24.19
C ALA A 103 6.73 9.60 -25.72
N ALA A 104 7.90 9.46 -26.35
CA ALA A 104 8.03 9.52 -27.80
C ALA A 104 7.29 8.37 -28.50
N GLU A 105 7.49 7.14 -28.03
CA GLU A 105 6.77 5.96 -28.54
C GLU A 105 5.25 6.09 -28.32
N MET A 106 4.84 6.58 -27.15
CA MET A 106 3.43 6.80 -26.83
C MET A 106 2.78 7.77 -27.82
N LEU A 107 3.43 8.89 -28.13
CA LEU A 107 2.91 9.88 -29.08
C LEU A 107 2.87 9.35 -30.52
N GLU A 108 3.88 8.57 -30.93
CA GLU A 108 3.89 7.94 -32.26
C GLU A 108 2.80 6.87 -32.40
N MET A 109 2.59 6.06 -31.36
CA MET A 109 1.47 5.09 -31.32
C MET A 109 0.12 5.80 -31.35
N ALA A 110 -0.06 6.91 -30.62
CA ALA A 110 -1.29 7.71 -30.66
C ALA A 110 -1.57 8.22 -32.07
N LYS A 111 -0.55 8.77 -32.74
CA LYS A 111 -0.66 9.32 -34.09
C LYS A 111 -0.98 8.24 -35.13
N SER A 112 -0.28 7.10 -35.08
CA SER A 112 -0.44 6.00 -36.04
C SER A 112 -1.76 5.24 -35.86
N SER A 113 -2.25 5.10 -34.63
CA SER A 113 -3.51 4.42 -34.32
C SER A 113 -4.76 5.30 -34.40
N GLY A 114 -4.59 6.64 -34.38
CA GLY A 114 -5.68 7.60 -34.28
C GLY A 114 -6.39 7.61 -32.92
N LYS A 115 -5.81 7.00 -31.89
CA LYS A 115 -6.37 6.90 -30.53
C LYS A 115 -5.78 7.95 -29.60
N SER A 116 -6.58 8.42 -28.64
CA SER A 116 -6.05 9.21 -27.54
C SER A 116 -5.18 8.34 -26.61
N ILE A 117 -4.36 8.96 -25.77
CA ILE A 117 -3.58 8.25 -24.74
C ILE A 117 -4.51 7.45 -23.82
N ALA A 118 -5.66 8.02 -23.47
CA ALA A 118 -6.66 7.35 -22.62
C ALA A 118 -7.26 6.13 -23.32
N ASP A 119 -7.56 6.21 -24.62
CA ASP A 119 -8.09 5.08 -25.39
C ASP A 119 -7.06 3.95 -25.54
N MET A 120 -5.79 4.30 -25.77
CA MET A 120 -4.70 3.31 -25.82
C MET A 120 -4.52 2.62 -24.47
N LYS A 121 -4.51 3.37 -23.35
CA LYS A 121 -4.44 2.79 -22.01
C LYS A 121 -5.66 1.93 -21.70
N ARG A 122 -6.87 2.37 -22.06
CA ARG A 122 -8.10 1.58 -21.94
C ARG A 122 -7.98 0.24 -22.66
N ALA A 123 -7.46 0.23 -23.89
CA ALA A 123 -7.25 -1.00 -24.64
C ALA A 123 -6.23 -1.94 -23.97
N ASN A 124 -5.13 -1.40 -23.43
CA ASN A 124 -4.13 -2.19 -22.70
C ASN A 124 -4.70 -2.81 -21.41
N GLU A 125 -5.45 -2.04 -20.62
CA GLU A 125 -6.07 -2.53 -19.38
C GLU A 125 -7.12 -3.59 -19.66
N ILE A 126 -7.95 -3.40 -20.70
CA ILE A 126 -8.93 -4.40 -21.14
C ILE A 126 -8.24 -5.67 -21.61
N ALA A 127 -7.10 -5.59 -22.30
CA ALA A 127 -6.35 -6.77 -22.74
C ALA A 127 -5.83 -7.64 -21.57
N ARG A 128 -5.62 -7.05 -20.39
CA ARG A 128 -5.20 -7.75 -19.16
C ARG A 128 -6.35 -8.17 -18.26
N GLY A 129 -7.59 -7.84 -18.63
CA GLY A 129 -8.77 -8.09 -17.83
C GLY A 129 -10.01 -8.03 -18.69
N CYS A 130 -10.97 -7.17 -18.33
CA CYS A 130 -12.12 -6.89 -19.16
C CYS A 130 -12.64 -5.46 -18.96
N GLU A 131 -13.60 -5.06 -19.78
CA GLU A 131 -14.21 -3.73 -19.71
C GLU A 131 -14.92 -3.49 -18.38
N ASP A 132 -15.59 -4.51 -17.85
CA ASP A 132 -16.28 -4.46 -16.56
C ASP A 132 -15.31 -4.32 -15.38
N SER A 133 -14.18 -5.05 -15.40
CA SER A 133 -13.16 -4.95 -14.34
C SER A 133 -12.51 -3.56 -14.31
N LEU A 134 -12.23 -2.99 -15.48
CA LEU A 134 -11.67 -1.64 -15.59
C LEU A 134 -12.66 -0.58 -15.07
N ALA A 135 -13.93 -0.66 -15.48
CA ALA A 135 -14.97 0.28 -15.06
C ALA A 135 -15.19 0.22 -13.54
N LYS A 136 -15.35 -0.98 -12.99
CA LYS A 136 -15.53 -1.18 -11.54
C LYS A 136 -14.30 -0.75 -10.74
N GLY A 137 -13.09 -1.10 -11.21
CA GLY A 137 -11.84 -0.75 -10.53
C GLY A 137 -11.61 0.76 -10.46
N THR A 138 -11.82 1.47 -11.58
CA THR A 138 -11.67 2.93 -11.64
C THR A 138 -12.74 3.66 -10.81
N ALA A 139 -14.00 3.23 -10.89
CA ALA A 139 -15.08 3.77 -10.06
C ALA A 139 -14.82 3.56 -8.56
N ARG A 140 -14.30 2.38 -8.17
CA ARG A 140 -13.91 2.09 -6.80
C ARG A 140 -12.78 3.01 -6.31
N ILE A 141 -11.73 3.21 -7.10
CA ILE A 141 -10.63 4.13 -6.74
C ILE A 141 -11.16 5.54 -6.54
N TRP A 142 -12.02 6.01 -7.46
CA TRP A 142 -12.67 7.32 -7.35
C TRP A 142 -13.49 7.45 -6.06
N GLN A 143 -14.29 6.43 -5.72
CA GLN A 143 -15.07 6.41 -4.50
C GLN A 143 -14.17 6.47 -3.25
N VAL A 144 -13.11 5.66 -3.20
CA VAL A 144 -12.16 5.65 -2.08
C VAL A 144 -11.46 7.00 -1.92
N MET A 145 -11.08 7.66 -3.02
CA MET A 145 -10.51 9.01 -2.99
C MET A 145 -11.52 10.00 -2.42
N ASN A 146 -12.78 9.95 -2.87
CA ASN A 146 -13.84 10.83 -2.38
C ASN A 146 -14.14 10.60 -0.88
N ASP A 147 -14.23 9.35 -0.46
CA ASP A 147 -14.43 8.99 0.95
C ASP A 147 -13.26 9.46 1.81
N CYS A 148 -12.03 9.36 1.31
CA CYS A 148 -10.84 9.87 1.98
C CYS A 148 -10.88 11.40 2.14
N ILE A 149 -11.32 12.11 1.10
CA ILE A 149 -11.52 13.57 1.15
C ILE A 149 -12.58 13.89 2.21
N ASN A 150 -13.75 13.27 2.17
CA ASN A 150 -14.85 13.51 3.11
C ASN A 150 -14.43 13.26 4.56
N ARG A 151 -13.76 12.13 4.84
CA ARG A 151 -13.19 11.87 6.17
C ARG A 151 -12.23 12.96 6.62
N GLY A 152 -11.44 13.51 5.70
CA GLY A 152 -10.52 14.62 5.98
C GLY A 152 -11.23 15.94 6.29
N LEU A 153 -12.37 16.21 5.64
CA LEU A 153 -13.20 17.40 5.85
C LEU A 153 -13.99 17.32 7.17
N GLU A 154 -14.29 16.13 7.66
CA GLU A 154 -15.07 15.94 8.89
C GLU A 154 -14.21 15.87 10.17
N ARG A 155 -12.95 15.43 10.07
CA ARG A 155 -12.09 15.13 11.22
C ARG A 155 -11.28 16.35 11.69
N ASP A 156 -11.48 16.75 12.94
CA ASP A 156 -10.62 17.72 13.65
C ASP A 156 -9.57 17.00 14.53
N GLY A 157 -8.75 17.77 15.22
CA GLY A 157 -7.77 17.31 16.20
C GLY A 157 -6.33 17.61 15.78
N ILE A 158 -5.41 16.97 16.49
CA ILE A 158 -3.96 17.10 16.29
C ILE A 158 -3.45 15.83 15.62
N LEU A 159 -2.55 15.98 14.64
CA LEU A 159 -1.89 14.84 14.00
C LEU A 159 -0.98 14.11 15.01
N PRO A 160 -0.95 12.77 14.99
CA PRO A 160 0.01 12.00 15.77
C PRO A 160 1.45 12.28 15.30
N GLY A 161 2.44 11.88 16.09
CA GLY A 161 3.87 12.06 15.76
C GLY A 161 4.57 13.22 16.48
N GLY A 162 4.01 13.74 17.58
CA GLY A 162 4.71 14.63 18.52
C GLY A 162 4.88 16.09 18.08
N LEU A 163 4.63 16.43 16.81
CA LEU A 163 4.81 17.77 16.25
C LEU A 163 3.64 18.74 16.56
N LYS A 164 2.62 18.30 17.30
CA LYS A 164 1.43 19.09 17.69
C LYS A 164 0.74 19.84 16.52
N VAL A 165 0.78 19.25 15.32
CA VAL A 165 0.21 19.88 14.11
C VAL A 165 -1.31 19.73 14.11
N ARG A 166 -2.05 20.85 14.08
CA ARG A 166 -3.52 20.84 13.98
C ARG A 166 -3.99 20.47 12.57
N ARG A 167 -5.04 19.65 12.48
CA ARG A 167 -5.78 19.40 11.25
C ARG A 167 -6.51 20.67 10.81
N ARG A 168 -6.39 21.05 9.53
CA ARG A 168 -6.91 22.33 9.01
C ARG A 168 -8.09 22.18 8.05
N ALA A 169 -8.22 21.00 7.43
CA ALA A 169 -9.18 20.76 6.34
C ALA A 169 -10.62 21.08 6.74
N LYS A 170 -11.09 20.58 7.89
CA LYS A 170 -12.41 20.90 8.43
C LYS A 170 -12.66 22.40 8.59
N GLY A 171 -11.76 23.11 9.26
CA GLY A 171 -11.93 24.53 9.52
C GLY A 171 -11.98 25.37 8.24
N ILE A 172 -11.18 25.01 7.22
CA ILE A 172 -11.23 25.64 5.90
C ILE A 172 -12.56 25.34 5.19
N TYR A 173 -13.01 24.09 5.24
CA TYR A 173 -14.26 23.66 4.62
C TYR A 173 -15.48 24.39 5.22
N ASP A 174 -15.58 24.42 6.55
CA ASP A 174 -16.69 25.06 7.25
C ASP A 174 -16.74 26.57 6.93
N ALA A 175 -15.59 27.24 6.80
CA ALA A 175 -15.51 28.65 6.39
C ALA A 175 -16.00 28.88 4.95
N LEU A 176 -15.53 28.07 3.99
CA LEU A 176 -15.97 28.17 2.59
C LEU A 176 -17.47 27.90 2.42
N MET A 177 -18.03 26.99 3.21
CA MET A 177 -19.46 26.69 3.17
C MET A 177 -20.31 27.83 3.76
N ALA A 178 -19.82 28.51 4.80
CA ALA A 178 -20.47 29.69 5.36
C ALA A 178 -20.50 30.88 4.38
N GLU A 179 -19.43 31.07 3.60
CA GLU A 179 -19.34 32.12 2.58
C GLU A 179 -20.25 31.85 1.37
N ARG A 180 -20.48 30.58 1.02
CA ARG A 180 -21.32 30.19 -0.12
C ARG A 180 -22.82 30.51 0.06
N GLY A 181 -23.25 30.79 1.30
CA GLY A 181 -24.62 31.15 1.65
C GLY A 181 -24.89 32.67 1.70
N MET A 182 -23.89 33.51 1.43
CA MET A 182 -24.01 34.97 1.25
C MET A 182 -24.13 35.33 -0.23
#